data_AF-K1ZUZ1-F1
#
_entry.id   AF-K1ZUZ1-F1
#
_cell.length_a   1.000
_cell.length_b   1.000
_cell.length_c   1.000
_cell.angle_alpha   90.00
_cell.angle_beta   90.00
_cell.angle_gamma   90.00
#
_symmetry.space_group_name_H-M   'P 1'
#
loop_
_entity.id
_entity.type
_entity.pdbx_description
1 polymer ?
#
loop_
_entity_poly.entity_id
_entity_poly.type
_entity_poly.pdbx_seq_one_letter_code
_entity_poly.pdbx_strand_id
1 'polypeptide(L)' 'MGERYVGPNLVGVTTRRKPEWVMNMILNPVEMTQKDPVANDLLATYLTQMTFQNVTQDEVRLIYEFFRQNDAEQPK' A
#
# COMPACT_ATOMS: atom_id res chain seq x y z
N MET A 1 -11.61 -16.07 -16.83
CA MET A 1 -10.87 -14.87 -17.27
C MET A 1 -10.23 -14.29 -16.03
N GLY A 2 -8.90 -14.38 -15.90
CA GLY A 2 -8.20 -14.06 -14.64
C GLY A 2 -8.38 -12.59 -14.27
N GLU A 3 -8.79 -12.32 -13.03
CA GLU A 3 -8.88 -10.97 -12.48
C GLU A 3 -7.48 -10.35 -12.52
N ARG A 4 -7.27 -9.42 -13.45
CA ARG A 4 -6.07 -8.58 -13.44
C ARG A 4 -6.27 -7.54 -12.36
N TYR A 5 -5.67 -7.76 -11.20
CA TYR A 5 -5.61 -6.74 -10.16
C TYR A 5 -4.67 -5.62 -10.62
N VAL A 6 -5.14 -4.38 -10.50
CA VAL A 6 -4.39 -3.16 -10.87
C VAL A 6 -3.22 -2.91 -9.89
N GLY A 7 -3.20 -3.60 -8.75
CA GLY A 7 -2.15 -3.51 -7.74
C GLY A 7 -2.04 -4.75 -6.86
N PRO A 8 -1.10 -4.75 -5.91
CA PRO A 8 -0.84 -5.89 -5.02
C PRO A 8 -1.97 -6.13 -4.03
N ASN A 9 -2.06 -7.38 -3.56
CA ASN A 9 -2.99 -7.74 -2.48
C ASN A 9 -2.65 -6.98 -1.19
N LEU A 10 -3.68 -6.34 -0.61
CA LEU A 10 -3.58 -5.58 0.64
C LEU A 10 -3.83 -6.44 1.89
N VAL A 11 -4.46 -7.61 1.78
CA VAL A 11 -4.69 -8.51 2.93
C VAL A 11 -3.35 -8.82 3.59
N GLY A 12 -3.20 -8.55 4.88
CA GLY A 12 -1.99 -8.77 5.67
C GLY A 12 -0.88 -7.74 5.44
N VAL A 13 -1.12 -6.63 4.73
CA VAL A 13 -0.09 -5.63 4.41
C VAL A 13 0.56 -5.05 5.66
N THR A 14 -0.20 -4.88 6.75
CA THR A 14 0.30 -4.33 8.03
C THR A 14 1.17 -5.31 8.80
N THR A 15 1.12 -6.60 8.45
CA THR A 15 2.03 -7.63 8.99
C THR A 15 3.28 -7.82 8.13
N ARG A 16 3.17 -7.63 6.81
CA ARG A 16 4.28 -7.76 5.86
C ARG A 16 5.19 -6.53 5.79
N ARG A 17 4.65 -5.35 6.06
CA ARG A 17 5.34 -4.06 5.88
C ARG A 17 5.29 -3.25 7.16
N LYS A 18 6.31 -2.42 7.37
CA LYS A 18 6.35 -1.52 8.51
C LYS A 18 5.29 -0.43 8.38
N PRO A 19 4.73 0.09 9.49
CA PRO A 19 3.72 1.15 9.47
C PRO A 19 4.15 2.35 8.62
N GLU A 20 5.39 2.80 8.79
CA GLU A 20 5.93 3.98 8.10
C GLU A 20 5.96 3.76 6.59
N TRP A 21 6.28 2.55 6.15
CA TRP A 21 6.31 2.21 4.72
C TRP A 21 4.91 2.27 4.12
N VAL A 22 3.90 1.71 4.80
CA VAL A 22 2.51 1.71 4.31
C VAL A 22 1.97 3.14 4.24
N MET A 23 2.20 3.94 5.28
CA MET A 23 1.76 5.34 5.31
C MET A 23 2.46 6.18 4.24
N ASN A 24 3.78 6.03 4.07
CA ASN A 24 4.53 6.74 3.04
C ASN A 24 4.11 6.34 1.62
N MET A 25 3.74 5.08 1.41
CA MET A 25 3.20 4.64 0.12
C MET A 25 1.86 5.29 -0.21
N ILE A 26 1.01 5.57 0.79
CA ILE A 26 -0.26 6.27 0.57
C ILE A 26 -0.04 7.77 0.35
N LEU A 27 0.86 8.39 1.13
CA LEU A 27 1.14 9.83 1.06
C LEU A 27 1.92 10.21 -0.20
N ASN A 28 2.97 9.46 -0.54
CA ASN A 28 3.92 9.80 -1.60
C ASN A 28 4.22 8.60 -2.52
N PRO A 29 3.21 7.98 -3.16
CA PRO A 29 3.40 6.75 -3.93
C PRO A 29 4.39 6.90 -5.09
N VAL A 30 4.43 8.06 -5.74
CA VAL A 30 5.36 8.33 -6.85
C VAL A 30 6.81 8.35 -6.38
N GLU A 31 7.10 9.06 -5.29
CA GLU A 31 8.45 9.11 -4.73
C GLU A 31 8.88 7.74 -4.20
N MET A 32 7.98 7.01 -3.54
CA MET A 32 8.22 5.65 -3.08
C MET A 32 8.63 4.74 -4.25
N THR A 33 7.89 4.74 -5.36
CA THR A 33 8.25 3.91 -6.53
C THR A 33 9.59 4.28 -7.21
N GLN A 34 10.13 5.47 -6.94
CA GLN A 34 11.42 5.92 -7.46
C GLN A 34 12.58 5.61 -6.51
N LYS A 35 12.35 5.65 -5.19
CA LYS A 35 13.40 5.59 -4.17
C LYS A 35 13.42 4.31 -3.35
N ASP A 36 12.26 3.69 -3.14
CA ASP A 36 12.12 2.45 -2.38
C ASP A 36 12.17 1.24 -3.33
N PRO A 37 13.12 0.31 -3.15
CA PRO A 37 13.30 -0.82 -4.07
C PRO A 37 12.08 -1.74 -4.11
N VAL A 38 11.37 -1.90 -2.98
CA VAL A 38 10.18 -2.74 -2.90
C VAL A 38 9.03 -2.11 -3.70
N ALA A 39 8.80 -0.81 -3.54
CA ALA A 39 7.78 -0.10 -4.31
C ALA A 39 8.12 -0.10 -5.82
N ASN A 40 9.40 0.01 -6.16
CA ASN A 40 9.87 -0.08 -7.55
C ASN A 40 9.58 -1.47 -8.17
N ASP A 41 9.88 -2.55 -7.46
CA ASP A 41 9.61 -3.92 -7.90
C ASP A 41 8.11 -4.17 -8.08
N LEU A 42 7.28 -3.62 -7.18
CA LEU A 42 5.83 -3.67 -7.31
C LEU A 42 5.36 -2.92 -8.56
N LEU A 43 5.89 -1.73 -8.84
CA LEU A 43 5.56 -1.01 -10.07
C LEU A 43 5.96 -1.80 -11.32
N ALA A 44 7.13 -2.44 -11.33
CA ALA A 44 7.56 -3.28 -12.45
C ALA A 44 6.65 -4.50 -12.65
N THR A 45 6.05 -5.02 -11.58
CA THR A 45 5.15 -6.18 -11.61
C THR A 45 3.74 -5.82 -12.09
N TYR A 46 3.16 -4.75 -11.52
CA TYR A 46 1.76 -4.36 -11.78
C TYR A 46 1.61 -3.32 -12.91
N LEU A 47 2.72 -2.73 -13.34
CA LEU A 47 2.83 -1.76 -14.46
C LEU A 47 1.89 -0.56 -14.36
N THR A 48 1.30 -0.33 -13.18
CA THR A 48 0.36 0.76 -12.91
C THR A 48 0.87 1.59 -11.76
N GLN A 49 1.09 2.88 -12.02
CA GLN A 49 1.52 3.84 -11.01
C GLN A 49 0.34 4.18 -10.09
N MET A 50 0.50 3.94 -8.79
CA MET A 50 -0.43 4.49 -7.80
C MET A 50 -0.28 6.02 -7.79
N THR A 51 -1.39 6.73 -7.93
CA THR A 51 -1.45 8.19 -7.81
C THR A 51 -1.65 8.60 -6.35
N PHE A 52 -1.22 9.80 -6.00
CA PHE A 52 -1.56 10.37 -4.69
C PHE A 52 -3.06 10.65 -4.63
N GLN A 53 -3.73 10.13 -3.59
CA GLN A 53 -5.19 10.21 -3.44
C GLN A 53 -5.67 11.50 -2.74
N ASN A 54 -4.80 12.51 -2.62
CA ASN A 54 -5.10 13.79 -1.97
C ASN A 54 -5.55 13.65 -0.51
N VAL A 55 -4.91 12.76 0.24
CA VAL A 55 -5.18 12.49 1.65
C VAL A 55 -4.13 13.13 2.55
N THR A 56 -4.58 13.63 3.69
CA THR A 56 -3.73 14.20 4.74
C THR A 56 -3.07 13.10 5.58
N GLN A 57 -2.04 13.46 6.36
CA GLN A 57 -1.37 12.51 7.24
C GLN A 57 -2.31 11.89 8.29
N ASP A 58 -3.27 12.66 8.81
CA ASP A 58 -4.24 12.18 9.77
C ASP A 58 -5.21 11.18 9.13
N GLU A 59 -5.68 11.45 7.91
CA GLU A 59 -6.50 10.50 7.15
C GLU A 59 -5.72 9.23 6.82
N VAL A 60 -4.43 9.34 6.49
CA VAL A 60 -3.57 8.18 6.25
C VAL A 60 -3.40 7.33 7.50
N ARG A 61 -3.34 7.95 8.68
CA ARG A 61 -3.35 7.21 9.95
C ARG A 61 -4.66 6.44 10.12
N LEU A 62 -5.81 7.04 9.81
CA LEU A 62 -7.10 6.34 9.87
C LEU A 62 -7.17 5.17 8.88
N ILE A 63 -6.70 5.36 7.65
CA ILE A 63 -6.61 4.30 6.63
C ILE A 63 -5.70 3.16 7.11
N TYR A 64 -4.54 3.49 7.69
CA TYR A 64 -3.63 2.50 8.22
C TYR A 64 -4.24 1.69 9.37
N GLU A 65 -4.95 2.35 10.30
CA GLU A 65 -5.65 1.67 11.39
C GLU A 65 -6.76 0.75 10.87
N PHE A 66 -7.49 1.15 9.83
CA PHE A 66 -8.45 0.28 9.15
C PHE A 66 -7.76 -0.97 8.57
N PHE A 67 -6.63 -0.83 7.89
CA PHE A 67 -5.87 -1.99 7.40
C PHE A 67 -5.40 -2.90 8.54
N ARG A 68 -4.95 -2.32 9.67
CA ARG A 68 -4.49 -3.09 10.83
C ARG A 68 -5.62 -3.90 11.48
N GLN A 69 -6.81 -3.30 11.61
CA GLN A 69 -8.00 -3.97 12.12
C GLN A 69 -8.42 -5.10 11.18
N ASN A 70 -8.53 -4.81 9.88
CA ASN A 70 -8.87 -5.82 8.87
C ASN A 70 -7.88 -6.98 8.90
N ASP A 71 -6.57 -6.72 8.93
CA ASP A 71 -5.55 -7.77 8.96
C ASP A 71 -5.55 -8.61 10.25
N ALA A 72 -6.07 -8.06 11.36
CA ALA A 72 -6.23 -8.79 12.62
C ALA A 72 -7.47 -9.71 12.62
N GLU A 73 -8.49 -9.36 11.85
CA GLU A 73 -9.76 -10.11 11.74
C GLU A 73 -9.72 -11.23 10.68
N GLN A 74 -8.81 -11.13 9.70
CA GLN A 74 -8.67 -12.16 8.66
C GLN A 74 -8.05 -13.45 9.22
N PRO A 75 -8.59 -14.64 8.89
CA PRO A 75 -7.94 -15.90 9.23
C PRO A 75 -6.57 -15.99 8.54
N LYS A 76 -5.55 -16.39 9.31
CA LYS A 76 -4.17 -16.55 8.84
C LYS A 76 -4.02 -17.71 7.84
#